data_AF-A0A3B8UKJ5-F1
#
_entry.id   AF-A0A3B8UKJ5-F1
#
_cell.length_a   1.000
_cell.length_b   1.000
_cell.length_c   1.000
_cell.angle_alpha   90.00
_cell.angle_beta   90.00
_cell.angle_gamma   90.00
#
_symmetry.space_group_name_H-M   'P 1'
#
loop_
_entity.id
_entity.type
_entity.pdbx_description
1 polymer ?
#
loop_
_entity_poly.entity_id
_entity_poly.type
_entity_poly.pdbx_seq_one_letter_code
_entity_poly.pdbx_strand_id
1 'polypeptide(L)' 'MKIAPSPRIVSRTLAAIVVLTLATGTATAAGNVYYERAFVRAAQDKCRLFEPRLTQALEAATLQARGAALRAG' A
#
# COMPACT_ATOMS: atom_id res chain seq x y z
N MET A 1 -23.34 40.39 -0.20
CA MET A 1 -23.73 39.08 -0.77
C MET A 1 -22.72 38.03 -0.32
N LYS A 2 -23.12 37.03 0.47
CA LYS A 2 -22.25 35.90 0.85
C LYS A 2 -22.66 34.70 -0.01
N ILE A 3 -21.83 34.35 -0.99
CA ILE A 3 -22.03 33.17 -1.83
C ILE A 3 -21.47 31.99 -1.04
N ALA A 4 -22.34 31.30 -0.30
CA ALA A 4 -21.94 30.07 0.38
C ALA A 4 -21.87 28.93 -0.67
N PRO A 5 -20.76 28.20 -0.78
CA PRO A 5 -20.65 27.09 -1.72
C PRO A 5 -21.60 25.96 -1.32
N SER A 6 -22.21 25.33 -2.33
CA SER A 6 -23.13 24.20 -2.14
C SER A 6 -22.44 23.04 -1.40
N PRO A 7 -23.12 22.37 -0.46
CA PRO A 7 -22.55 21.23 0.29
C PRO A 7 -22.07 20.09 -0.63
N ARG A 8 -22.63 19.99 -1.85
CA ARG A 8 -22.20 19.01 -2.86
C ARG A 8 -20.83 19.32 -3.44
N ILE A 9 -20.48 20.60 -3.55
CA ILE A 9 -19.17 21.03 -4.06
C ILE A 9 -18.11 20.77 -2.99
N VAL A 10 -18.42 21.08 -1.72
CA VAL A 10 -17.55 20.80 -0.57
C VAL A 10 -17.27 19.31 -0.40
N SER A 11 -18.28 18.45 -0.59
CA SER A 11 -18.12 16.99 -0.52
C SER A 11 -17.21 16.44 -1.63
N ARG A 12 -17.34 16.94 -2.86
CA ARG A 12 -16.50 16.49 -4.00
C ARG A 12 -15.05 16.93 -3.85
N THR A 13 -14.81 18.14 -3.34
CA THR A 13 -13.43 18.62 -3.11
C THR A 13 -12.76 17.84 -1.99
N LEU A 14 -13.46 17.51 -0.90
CA LEU A 14 -12.91 16.65 0.16
C LEU A 14 -12.54 15.26 -0.37
N ALA A 15 -13.42 14.63 -1.16
CA ALA A 15 -13.14 13.31 -1.74
C ALA A 15 -11.92 13.33 -2.66
N ALA A 16 -11.76 14.38 -3.47
CA ALA A 16 -10.61 14.55 -4.34
C ALA A 16 -9.29 14.74 -3.56
N ILE A 17 -9.33 15.48 -2.45
CA ILE A 17 -8.16 15.70 -1.58
C ILE A 17 -7.72 14.39 -0.92
N VAL A 18 -8.67 13.56 -0.43
CA VAL A 18 -8.36 12.25 0.16
C VAL A 18 -7.71 11.32 -0.86
N VAL A 19 -8.22 11.24 -2.09
CA VAL A 19 -7.62 10.38 -3.13
C VAL A 19 -6.20 10.83 -3.47
N LEU A 20 -5.95 12.14 -3.49
CA LEU A 20 -4.63 12.69 -3.81
C LEU A 20 -3.60 12.44 -2.71
N THR A 21 -3.98 12.49 -1.43
CA THR A 21 -3.06 12.24 -0.31
C THR A 21 -2.67 10.76 -0.16
N LEU A 22 -3.54 9.82 -0.54
CA LEU A 22 -3.17 8.40 -0.55
C LEU A 22 -2.15 8.05 -1.65
N ALA A 23 -2.06 8.83 -2.72
CA ALA A 23 -1.23 8.50 -3.87
C ALA A 23 0.24 8.97 -3.75
N THR A 24 0.51 10.05 -2.99
CA THR A 24 1.81 10.73 -3.01
C THR A 24 2.85 10.18 -2.04
N GLY A 25 2.43 9.48 -0.97
CA GLY A 25 3.34 8.97 0.08
C GLY A 25 3.87 7.55 -0.12
N THR A 26 3.41 6.81 -1.13
CA THR A 26 3.58 5.35 -1.18
C THR A 26 4.68 4.85 -2.10
N ALA A 27 5.23 5.69 -2.99
CA ALA A 27 6.07 5.18 -4.07
C ALA A 27 7.43 4.62 -3.59
N THR A 28 8.18 5.40 -2.82
CA THR A 28 9.47 4.97 -2.25
C THR A 28 9.30 3.94 -1.13
N ALA A 29 8.26 4.06 -0.32
CA ALA A 29 7.91 3.10 0.72
C ALA A 29 7.51 1.73 0.12
N ALA A 30 6.82 1.69 -1.01
CA ALA A 30 6.35 0.44 -1.62
C ALA A 30 7.52 -0.45 -2.08
N GLY A 31 8.57 0.12 -2.65
CA GLY A 31 9.79 -0.60 -2.99
C GLY A 31 10.44 -1.22 -1.76
N ASN A 32 10.66 -0.43 -0.70
CA ASN A 32 11.27 -0.91 0.54
C ASN A 32 10.45 -2.03 1.20
N VAL A 33 9.12 -1.88 1.25
CA VAL A 33 8.20 -2.90 1.81
C VAL A 33 8.25 -4.20 1.01
N TYR A 34 8.39 -4.15 -0.32
CA TYR A 34 8.58 -5.36 -1.13
C TYR A 34 9.89 -6.08 -0.78
N TYR A 35 11.00 -5.35 -0.70
CA TYR A 35 12.31 -5.95 -0.38
C TYR A 35 12.35 -6.57 1.01
N GLU A 36 11.80 -5.87 2.02
CA GLU A 36 11.70 -6.40 3.38
C GLU A 36 10.92 -7.72 3.42
N ARG A 37 9.76 -7.79 2.78
CA ARG A 37 8.93 -9.00 2.77
C ARG A 37 9.55 -10.12 1.95
N ALA A 38 10.18 -9.81 0.82
CA ALA A 38 10.90 -10.77 0.00
C ALA A 38 12.08 -11.39 0.77
N PHE A 39 12.81 -10.57 1.53
CA PHE A 39 13.89 -11.05 2.41
C PHE A 39 13.35 -12.02 3.47
N VAL A 40 12.28 -11.65 4.17
CA VAL A 40 11.66 -12.51 5.19
C VAL A 40 11.11 -13.81 4.60
N ARG A 41 10.56 -13.78 3.38
CA ARG A 41 10.13 -15.00 2.65
C ARG A 41 11.32 -15.90 2.31
N ALA A 42 12.43 -15.34 1.82
CA ALA A 42 13.64 -16.11 1.55
C ALA A 42 14.21 -16.75 2.84
N ALA A 43 14.16 -16.02 3.97
CA ALA A 43 14.54 -16.57 5.27
C ALA A 43 13.60 -17.71 5.69
N GLN A 44 12.29 -17.58 5.45
CA GLN A 44 11.33 -18.67 5.67
C GLN A 44 11.65 -19.91 4.84
N ASP A 45 11.95 -19.75 3.55
CA ASP A 45 12.25 -20.88 2.64
C ASP A 45 13.51 -21.65 3.08
N LYS A 46 14.48 -20.96 3.71
CA LYS A 46 15.72 -21.56 4.21
C LYS A 46 15.59 -22.15 5.60
N CYS A 47 14.92 -21.44 6.50
CA CYS A 47 14.99 -21.70 7.93
C CYS A 47 13.68 -22.21 8.55
N ARG A 48 12.58 -22.25 7.80
CA ARG A 48 11.25 -22.68 8.29
C ARG A 48 10.84 -22.00 9.59
N LEU A 49 10.98 -20.68 9.63
CA LEU A 49 10.73 -19.79 10.79
C LEU A 49 9.26 -19.67 11.20
N PHE A 50 8.33 -19.89 10.28
CA PHE A 50 6.91 -19.63 10.46
C PHE A 50 6.04 -20.86 10.21
N GLU A 51 4.91 -20.91 10.90
CA GLU A 51 3.83 -21.87 10.66
C GLU A 51 3.26 -21.78 9.23
N PRO A 52 2.64 -22.84 8.70
CA PRO A 52 2.14 -22.88 7.32
C PRO A 52 1.16 -21.73 6.99
N ARG A 53 0.24 -21.42 7.91
CA ARG A 53 -0.73 -20.33 7.72
C ARG A 53 -0.05 -18.97 7.57
N LEU A 54 0.98 -18.71 8.37
CA LEU A 54 1.71 -17.45 8.32
C LEU A 54 2.60 -17.38 7.07
N THR A 55 3.14 -18.51 6.62
CA THR A 55 3.88 -18.62 5.35
C THR A 55 3.01 -18.23 4.15
N GLN A 56 1.77 -18.73 4.09
CA GLN A 56 0.82 -18.37 3.03
C GLN A 56 0.45 -16.88 3.07
N ALA A 57 0.22 -16.33 4.27
CA ALA A 57 -0.06 -14.91 4.44
C ALA A 57 1.13 -14.04 4.00
N LEU A 58 2.35 -14.43 4.35
CA LEU A 58 3.59 -13.75 3.95
C LEU A 58 3.81 -13.78 2.44
N GLU A 59 3.52 -14.91 1.79
CA GLU A 59 3.58 -15.03 0.33
C GLU A 59 2.60 -14.08 -0.35
N ALA A 60 1.33 -14.08 0.07
CA ALA A 60 0.32 -13.16 -0.45
C ALA A 60 0.72 -11.69 -0.23
N ALA A 61 1.22 -11.35 0.96
CA ALA A 61 1.65 -10.00 1.31
C ALA A 61 2.87 -9.55 0.49
N THR A 62 3.78 -10.46 0.14
CA THR A 62 4.92 -10.19 -0.75
C THR A 62 4.45 -9.88 -2.17
N LEU A 63 3.50 -10.67 -2.71
CA LEU A 63 2.92 -10.43 -4.03
C LEU A 63 2.15 -9.11 -4.10
N GLN A 64 1.40 -8.77 -3.05
CA GLN A 64 0.71 -7.48 -2.94
C GLN A 64 1.70 -6.31 -2.92
N ALA A 65 2.77 -6.41 -2.14
CA ALA A 65 3.81 -5.38 -2.07
C ALA A 65 4.52 -5.22 -3.42
N ARG A 66 4.79 -6.33 -4.13
CA ARG A 66 5.34 -6.30 -5.49
C ARG A 66 4.44 -5.51 -6.45
N GLY A 67 3.14 -5.78 -6.44
CA GLY A 67 2.18 -5.06 -7.28
C GLY A 67 2.04 -3.58 -6.92
N ALA A 68 2.22 -3.22 -5.64
CA ALA A 68 2.29 -1.83 -5.21
C ALA A 68 3.57 -1.14 -5.73
N ALA A 69 4.73 -1.80 -5.59
CA ALA A 69 6.01 -1.30 -6.10
C ALA A 69 5.98 -1.10 -7.62
N LEU A 70 5.43 -2.06 -8.38
CA LEU A 70 5.31 -1.94 -9.84
C LEU A 70 4.40 -0.78 -10.29
N ARG A 71 3.38 -0.42 -9.49
CA ARG A 71 2.52 0.75 -9.77
C ARG A 71 3.16 2.07 -9.37
N ALA A 72 4.16 2.03 -8.50
CA ALA A 72 4.87 3.21 -8.04
C ALA A 72 5.89 3.75 -9.07
N GLY A 73 6.29 2.92 -10.05
CA GLY A 73 7.28 3.26 -11.08
C GLY A 73 8.64 2.65 -10.77
#